data_AF-E1LBP5-F1
#
_entry.id   AF-E1LBP5-F1
#
_cell.length_a   1.000
_cell.length_b   1.000
_cell.length_c   1.000
_cell.angle_alpha   90.00
_cell.angle_beta   90.00
_cell.angle_gamma   90.00
#
_symmetry.space_group_name_H-M   'P 1'
#
loop_
_entity.id
_entity.type
_entity.pdbx_description
1 polymer ?
#
loop_
_entity_poly.entity_id
_entity_poly.type
_entity_poly.pdbx_seq_one_letter_code
_entity_poly.pdbx_strand_id
1 'polypeptide(L)'
;NATGEHTYTYALSNNVDLTPNGSLKIGDTILNNGGLTITGGPSVTKTGINAGNLNITNVKAGVNDNDAVNVSQLKKVRADERHIKPGEYAVDANGKVTMTYLDGNNKDVANETAVITGIAKQDLSNINKGGETVIQNLAKKSIDMENGKNTKVSNREINGVKTFKVDVEGDLTDITSITNNAGDGKVVFGGNQTVNVAGDHNINLNAKVGDITGLTNVTLDAPDFAKKGRAATEEQLKIVNNGFNNTVGLTGNTGATDLQKLNQAGGLSFGVIGANNGQYIKTTASGSNVAVDLSDDAKSKLNNTVEVRGKNAAKVTSVT
;
A
#
# COMPACT_ATOMS: atom_id res chain seq x y z
N ASN A 1 -22.17 -151.32 -31.14
CA ASN A 1 -22.42 -149.88 -31.36
C ASN A 1 -23.13 -149.31 -30.15
N ALA A 2 -22.37 -148.71 -29.21
CA ALA A 2 -22.94 -147.82 -28.20
C ALA A 2 -22.41 -146.42 -28.53
N THR A 3 -23.27 -145.59 -29.12
CA THR A 3 -23.02 -144.18 -29.41
C THR A 3 -23.09 -143.42 -28.09
N GLY A 4 -21.93 -143.10 -27.52
CA GLY A 4 -21.82 -142.28 -26.31
C GLY A 4 -22.10 -140.81 -26.61
N GLU A 5 -23.05 -140.23 -25.90
CA GLU A 5 -23.34 -138.80 -25.94
C GLU A 5 -22.29 -138.04 -25.11
N HIS A 6 -21.67 -136.99 -25.68
CA HIS A 6 -20.69 -136.15 -25.00
C HIS A 6 -21.30 -134.78 -24.68
N THR A 7 -21.38 -134.44 -23.40
CA THR A 7 -21.81 -133.11 -22.94
C THR A 7 -20.59 -132.21 -22.78
N TYR A 8 -20.62 -131.04 -23.43
CA TYR A 8 -19.61 -129.99 -23.27
C TYR A 8 -20.23 -128.81 -22.52
N THR A 9 -19.57 -128.38 -21.44
CA THR A 9 -19.97 -127.17 -20.71
C THR A 9 -19.06 -126.03 -21.14
N TYR A 10 -19.65 -124.98 -21.69
CA TYR A 10 -18.96 -123.74 -21.99
C TYR A 10 -19.34 -122.68 -20.96
N ALA A 11 -18.35 -122.00 -20.42
CA ALA A 11 -18.52 -120.83 -19.58
C ALA A 11 -17.45 -119.81 -19.93
N LEU A 12 -17.79 -118.53 -19.86
CA LEU A 12 -16.78 -117.48 -19.88
C LEU A 12 -16.00 -117.54 -18.56
N SER A 13 -14.70 -117.33 -18.63
CA SER A 13 -13.89 -117.10 -17.45
C SER A 13 -14.38 -115.83 -16.74
N ASN A 14 -14.40 -115.84 -15.40
CA ASN A 14 -14.77 -114.65 -14.61
C ASN A 14 -13.84 -113.44 -14.90
N ASN A 15 -12.58 -113.72 -15.23
CA ASN A 15 -11.60 -112.75 -15.70
C ASN A 15 -11.23 -113.10 -17.14
N VAL A 16 -11.44 -112.18 -18.07
CA VAL A 16 -11.11 -112.35 -19.49
C VAL A 16 -10.00 -111.37 -19.87
N ASP A 17 -8.81 -111.90 -20.22
CA ASP A 17 -7.74 -111.11 -20.81
C ASP A 17 -7.83 -111.20 -22.35
N LEU A 18 -8.04 -110.06 -22.99
CA LEU A 18 -8.17 -109.98 -24.45
C LEU A 18 -6.84 -109.76 -25.16
N THR A 19 -5.71 -109.69 -24.44
CA THR A 19 -4.37 -109.34 -24.93
C THR A 19 -4.27 -107.89 -25.48
N PRO A 20 -3.07 -107.36 -25.79
CA PRO A 20 -2.93 -106.01 -26.35
C PRO A 20 -3.68 -105.77 -27.68
N ASN A 21 -4.00 -106.84 -28.41
CA ASN A 21 -4.72 -106.78 -29.69
C ASN A 21 -6.24 -106.95 -29.55
N GLY A 22 -6.72 -107.24 -28.34
CA GLY A 22 -8.14 -107.45 -28.09
C GLY A 22 -8.92 -106.16 -27.88
N SER A 23 -10.23 -106.23 -28.12
CA SER A 23 -11.15 -105.13 -27.92
C SER A 23 -12.57 -105.60 -27.61
N LEU A 24 -13.30 -104.83 -26.82
CA LEU A 24 -14.76 -104.93 -26.68
C LEU A 24 -15.39 -103.71 -27.35
N LYS A 25 -16.29 -103.96 -28.31
CA LYS A 25 -17.05 -102.89 -29.00
C LYS A 25 -18.54 -103.09 -28.79
N ILE A 26 -19.23 -102.04 -28.32
CA ILE A 26 -20.67 -102.01 -28.10
C ILE A 26 -21.19 -100.70 -28.69
N GLY A 27 -21.76 -100.78 -29.90
CA GLY A 27 -22.12 -99.59 -30.68
C GLY A 27 -20.89 -98.68 -30.90
N ASP A 28 -21.00 -97.42 -30.45
CA ASP A 28 -19.94 -96.42 -30.53
C ASP A 28 -18.90 -96.52 -29.40
N THR A 29 -19.16 -97.34 -28.38
CA THR A 29 -18.24 -97.55 -27.25
C THR A 29 -17.20 -98.62 -27.59
N ILE A 30 -15.93 -98.30 -27.39
CA ILE A 30 -14.78 -99.17 -27.61
C ILE A 30 -13.94 -99.20 -26.34
N LEU A 31 -13.65 -100.40 -25.82
CA LEU A 31 -12.68 -100.65 -24.77
C LEU A 31 -11.54 -101.52 -25.34
N ASN A 32 -10.33 -100.99 -25.38
CA ASN A 32 -9.15 -101.68 -25.90
C ASN A 32 -7.87 -101.29 -25.13
N ASN A 33 -6.69 -101.71 -25.60
CA ASN A 33 -5.40 -101.40 -24.96
C ASN A 33 -5.09 -99.87 -24.87
N GLY A 34 -5.82 -99.02 -25.59
CA GLY A 34 -5.75 -97.55 -25.48
C GLY A 34 -6.61 -96.95 -24.36
N GLY A 35 -7.64 -97.67 -23.91
CA GLY A 35 -8.61 -97.22 -22.91
C GLY A 35 -10.06 -97.34 -23.40
N LEU A 36 -10.95 -96.50 -22.85
CA LEU A 36 -12.37 -96.37 -23.20
C LEU A 36 -12.58 -95.20 -24.16
N THR A 37 -13.27 -95.40 -25.27
CA THR A 37 -13.63 -94.36 -26.22
C THR A 37 -15.10 -94.48 -26.62
N ILE A 38 -15.84 -93.37 -26.62
CA ILE A 38 -17.16 -93.27 -27.27
C ILE A 38 -16.96 -92.46 -28.54
N THR A 39 -17.24 -93.05 -29.70
CA THR A 39 -17.10 -92.37 -31.00
C THR A 39 -18.00 -91.14 -31.04
N GLY A 40 -17.44 -89.95 -31.32
CA GLY A 40 -18.17 -88.68 -31.27
C GLY A 40 -18.48 -88.16 -29.85
N GLY A 41 -17.95 -88.80 -28.80
CA GLY A 41 -18.21 -88.46 -27.40
C GLY A 41 -16.97 -88.47 -26.52
N PRO A 42 -17.14 -88.63 -25.19
CA PRO A 42 -16.03 -88.66 -24.24
C PRO A 42 -15.13 -89.89 -24.39
N SER A 43 -13.90 -89.77 -23.91
CA SER A 43 -12.93 -90.88 -23.84
C SER A 43 -12.05 -90.81 -22.60
N VAL A 44 -11.63 -91.97 -22.09
CA VAL A 44 -10.65 -92.13 -21.00
C VAL A 44 -9.53 -93.02 -21.51
N THR A 45 -8.34 -92.46 -21.67
CA THR A 45 -7.17 -93.15 -22.26
C THR A 45 -5.95 -93.02 -21.36
N LYS A 46 -4.85 -93.67 -21.73
CA LYS A 46 -3.57 -93.56 -21.01
C LYS A 46 -3.01 -92.12 -20.94
N THR A 47 -3.44 -91.23 -21.84
CA THR A 47 -3.00 -89.83 -21.87
C THR A 47 -3.94 -88.88 -21.13
N GLY A 48 -5.06 -89.38 -20.57
CA GLY A 48 -6.02 -88.59 -19.80
C GLY A 48 -7.46 -88.74 -20.28
N ILE A 49 -8.28 -87.77 -19.87
CA ILE A 49 -9.73 -87.73 -20.10
C ILE A 49 -10.03 -86.62 -21.12
N ASN A 50 -10.82 -86.96 -22.14
CA ASN A 50 -11.42 -85.99 -23.05
C ASN A 50 -12.94 -85.98 -22.84
N ALA A 51 -13.52 -84.82 -22.52
CA ALA A 51 -14.95 -84.67 -22.29
C ALA A 51 -15.78 -84.59 -23.59
N GLY A 52 -15.15 -84.54 -24.75
CA GLY A 52 -15.85 -84.51 -26.05
C GLY A 52 -16.67 -83.24 -26.28
N ASN A 53 -16.18 -82.08 -25.81
CA ASN A 53 -16.90 -80.80 -25.83
C ASN A 53 -18.25 -80.81 -25.07
N LEU A 54 -18.43 -81.72 -24.11
CA LEU A 54 -19.59 -81.77 -23.23
C LEU A 54 -19.27 -81.21 -21.84
N ASN A 55 -20.32 -80.82 -21.12
CA ASN A 55 -20.20 -80.43 -19.72
C ASN A 55 -19.93 -81.65 -18.83
N ILE A 56 -18.98 -81.53 -17.90
CA ILE A 56 -18.81 -82.50 -16.81
C ILE A 56 -19.67 -82.04 -15.63
N THR A 57 -20.79 -82.70 -15.39
CA THR A 57 -21.72 -82.38 -14.30
C THR A 57 -21.39 -83.17 -13.03
N ASN A 58 -21.94 -82.74 -11.89
CA ASN A 58 -21.76 -83.40 -10.58
C ASN A 58 -20.31 -83.42 -10.07
N VAL A 59 -19.50 -82.45 -10.48
CA VAL A 59 -18.14 -82.25 -9.95
C VAL A 59 -18.23 -81.64 -8.55
N LYS A 60 -17.82 -82.40 -7.54
CA LYS A 60 -17.68 -81.91 -6.16
C LYS A 60 -16.66 -80.77 -6.13
N ALA A 61 -16.84 -79.81 -5.23
CA ALA A 61 -15.88 -78.72 -5.07
C ALA A 61 -14.50 -79.30 -4.75
N GLY A 62 -13.49 -78.90 -5.53
CA GLY A 62 -12.10 -79.31 -5.31
C GLY A 62 -11.56 -78.74 -4.00
N VAL A 63 -10.71 -79.52 -3.34
CA VAL A 63 -10.09 -79.18 -2.06
C VAL A 63 -8.56 -79.17 -2.18
N ASN A 64 -7.99 -80.10 -2.94
CA ASN A 64 -6.55 -80.20 -3.18
C ASN A 64 -6.14 -79.46 -4.45
N ASP A 65 -4.87 -79.10 -4.57
CA ASP A 65 -4.31 -78.34 -5.72
C ASP A 65 -4.61 -78.97 -7.09
N ASN A 66 -4.75 -80.29 -7.15
CA ASN A 66 -4.99 -81.04 -8.39
C ASN A 66 -6.46 -81.45 -8.61
N ASP A 67 -7.39 -81.01 -7.74
CA ASP A 67 -8.81 -81.28 -7.94
C ASP A 67 -9.40 -80.34 -9.01
N ALA A 68 -10.40 -80.81 -9.75
CA ALA A 68 -11.13 -79.95 -10.67
C ALA A 68 -11.95 -78.89 -9.91
N VAL A 69 -12.01 -77.68 -10.47
CA VAL A 69 -12.82 -76.58 -9.93
C VAL A 69 -14.20 -76.59 -10.56
N ASN A 70 -15.26 -76.52 -9.75
CA ASN A 70 -16.61 -76.39 -10.27
C ASN A 70 -17.08 -74.92 -10.34
N VAL A 71 -18.17 -74.66 -11.07
CA VAL A 71 -18.70 -73.29 -11.29
C VAL A 71 -19.06 -72.59 -9.96
N SER A 72 -19.43 -73.34 -8.92
CA SER A 72 -19.75 -72.74 -7.61
C SER A 72 -18.53 -72.08 -6.95
N GLN A 73 -17.34 -72.66 -7.11
CA GLN A 73 -16.10 -72.09 -6.59
C GLN A 73 -15.71 -70.82 -7.35
N LEU A 74 -15.81 -70.83 -8.69
CA LEU A 74 -15.56 -69.64 -9.51
C LEU A 74 -16.54 -68.49 -9.20
N LYS A 75 -17.81 -68.80 -8.94
CA LYS A 75 -18.81 -67.81 -8.52
C LYS A 75 -18.46 -67.15 -7.18
N LYS A 76 -17.87 -67.89 -6.24
CA LYS A 76 -17.39 -67.33 -4.96
C LYS A 76 -16.23 -66.36 -5.19
N VAL A 77 -15.21 -66.77 -5.95
CA VAL A 77 -14.07 -65.89 -6.31
C VAL A 77 -14.57 -64.58 -6.93
N ARG A 78 -15.51 -64.66 -7.87
CA ARG A 78 -16.09 -63.47 -8.52
C ARG A 78 -16.89 -62.59 -7.57
N ALA A 79 -17.54 -63.17 -6.55
CA ALA A 79 -18.28 -62.41 -5.54
C ALA A 79 -17.36 -61.76 -4.50
N ASP A 80 -16.17 -62.33 -4.26
CA ASP A 80 -15.19 -61.83 -3.29
C ASP A 80 -14.21 -60.82 -3.91
N GLU A 81 -14.12 -60.76 -5.24
CA GLU A 81 -13.34 -59.75 -5.95
C GLU A 81 -13.82 -58.33 -5.63
N ARG A 82 -12.88 -57.38 -5.53
CA ARG A 82 -13.13 -55.97 -5.25
C ARG A 82 -12.24 -55.10 -6.13
N HIS A 83 -12.84 -54.20 -6.89
CA HIS A 83 -12.11 -53.16 -7.62
C HIS A 83 -12.82 -51.80 -7.54
N ILE A 84 -12.08 -50.71 -7.73
CA ILE A 84 -12.65 -49.36 -7.69
C ILE A 84 -13.47 -49.11 -8.97
N LYS A 85 -14.69 -48.59 -8.80
CA LYS A 85 -15.57 -48.20 -9.91
C LYS A 85 -14.86 -47.18 -10.82
N PRO A 86 -14.75 -47.43 -12.14
CA PRO A 86 -14.17 -46.43 -13.04
C PRO A 86 -14.97 -45.13 -13.05
N GLY A 87 -14.29 -43.99 -12.95
CA GLY A 87 -14.91 -42.67 -12.94
C GLY A 87 -14.02 -41.60 -12.33
N GLU A 88 -14.51 -40.37 -12.33
CA GLU A 88 -13.89 -39.26 -11.60
C GLU A 88 -14.42 -39.20 -10.18
N TYR A 89 -13.54 -38.92 -9.23
CA TYR A 89 -13.88 -38.76 -7.83
C TYR A 89 -13.46 -37.37 -7.34
N ALA A 90 -14.40 -36.65 -6.76
CA ALA A 90 -14.16 -35.31 -6.22
C ALA A 90 -13.78 -35.39 -4.73
N VAL A 91 -13.06 -34.35 -4.29
CA VAL A 91 -12.82 -34.11 -2.86
C VAL A 91 -14.12 -33.59 -2.24
N ASP A 92 -14.57 -34.21 -1.15
CA ASP A 92 -15.75 -33.78 -0.41
C ASP A 92 -15.48 -32.56 0.50
N ALA A 93 -16.53 -32.05 1.14
CA ALA A 93 -16.45 -30.92 2.07
C ALA A 93 -15.58 -31.20 3.32
N ASN A 94 -15.21 -32.45 3.56
CA ASN A 94 -14.34 -32.90 4.66
C ASN A 94 -12.89 -33.10 4.21
N GLY A 95 -12.54 -32.85 2.94
CA GLY A 95 -11.19 -33.07 2.42
C GLY A 95 -10.88 -34.55 2.18
N LYS A 96 -11.91 -35.35 1.90
CA LYS A 96 -11.79 -36.78 1.60
C LYS A 96 -12.23 -37.09 0.18
N VAL A 97 -11.62 -38.10 -0.41
CA VAL A 97 -12.12 -38.71 -1.66
C VAL A 97 -12.62 -40.10 -1.32
N THR A 98 -13.92 -40.33 -1.52
CA THR A 98 -14.56 -41.62 -1.25
C THR A 98 -14.81 -42.35 -2.56
N MET A 99 -14.26 -43.55 -2.67
CA MET A 99 -14.34 -44.41 -3.86
C MET A 99 -15.17 -45.66 -3.58
N THR A 100 -16.10 -45.97 -4.48
CA THR A 100 -16.99 -47.13 -4.37
C THR A 100 -16.33 -48.38 -4.95
N TYR A 101 -16.46 -49.51 -4.25
CA TYR A 101 -16.06 -50.81 -4.78
C TYR A 101 -17.15 -51.46 -5.64
N LEU A 102 -16.72 -52.15 -6.69
CA LEU A 102 -17.49 -53.08 -7.49
C LEU A 102 -17.06 -54.52 -7.16
N ASP A 103 -17.99 -55.47 -7.28
CA ASP A 103 -17.70 -56.90 -7.31
C ASP A 103 -17.23 -57.34 -8.71
N GLY A 104 -16.85 -58.61 -8.85
CA GLY A 104 -16.46 -59.18 -10.15
C GLY A 104 -17.61 -59.32 -11.17
N ASN A 105 -18.81 -58.83 -10.84
CA ASN A 105 -19.95 -58.66 -11.75
C ASN A 105 -20.21 -57.20 -12.13
N ASN A 106 -19.32 -56.28 -11.73
CA ASN A 106 -19.48 -54.84 -11.87
C ASN A 106 -20.71 -54.28 -11.13
N LYS A 107 -21.09 -54.89 -10.01
CA LYS A 107 -22.15 -54.37 -9.11
C LYS A 107 -21.53 -53.67 -7.92
N ASP A 108 -22.13 -52.54 -7.52
CA ASP A 108 -21.71 -51.80 -6.33
C ASP A 108 -21.76 -52.69 -5.07
N VAL A 109 -20.67 -52.70 -4.30
CA VAL A 109 -20.59 -53.41 -3.02
C VAL A 109 -21.06 -52.47 -1.92
N ALA A 110 -22.22 -52.77 -1.34
CA ALA A 110 -22.84 -51.92 -0.34
C ALA A 110 -21.96 -51.77 0.91
N ASN A 111 -21.89 -50.55 1.44
CA ASN A 111 -21.17 -50.19 2.68
C ASN A 111 -19.64 -50.41 2.64
N GLU A 112 -19.06 -50.66 1.47
CA GLU A 112 -17.61 -50.82 1.30
C GLU A 112 -17.07 -49.71 0.40
N THR A 113 -16.12 -48.93 0.92
CA THR A 113 -15.49 -47.82 0.19
C THR A 113 -14.00 -47.72 0.52
N ALA A 114 -13.21 -47.21 -0.42
CA ALA A 114 -11.87 -46.73 -0.16
C ALA A 114 -11.90 -45.22 0.06
N VAL A 115 -11.17 -44.72 1.06
CA VAL A 115 -11.17 -43.29 1.39
C VAL A 115 -9.74 -42.76 1.40
N ILE A 116 -9.45 -41.80 0.52
CA ILE A 116 -8.22 -41.01 0.59
C ILE A 116 -8.49 -39.83 1.52
N THR A 117 -7.61 -39.65 2.51
CA THR A 117 -7.69 -38.56 3.50
C THR A 117 -6.49 -37.62 3.38
N GLY A 118 -6.58 -36.44 4.00
CA GLY A 118 -5.47 -35.48 4.01
C GLY A 118 -5.35 -34.64 2.74
N ILE A 119 -6.35 -34.67 1.86
CA ILE A 119 -6.42 -33.78 0.71
C ILE A 119 -6.93 -32.42 1.18
N ALA A 120 -6.31 -31.33 0.71
CA ALA A 120 -6.77 -29.99 1.02
C ALA A 120 -8.18 -29.75 0.45
N LYS A 121 -9.07 -29.18 1.26
CA LYS A 121 -10.39 -28.70 0.83
C LYS A 121 -10.22 -27.51 -0.12
N GLN A 122 -11.25 -27.23 -0.92
CA GLN A 122 -11.25 -26.04 -1.80
C GLN A 122 -11.14 -24.72 -1.02
N ASP A 123 -11.72 -24.65 0.18
CA ASP A 123 -11.64 -23.48 1.07
C ASP A 123 -10.37 -23.48 1.95
N LEU A 124 -9.52 -24.50 1.81
CA LEU A 124 -8.29 -24.69 2.58
C LEU A 124 -8.49 -24.81 4.10
N SER A 125 -9.72 -24.96 4.60
CA SER A 125 -10.03 -24.96 6.05
C SER A 125 -9.44 -26.14 6.83
N ASN A 126 -8.92 -27.15 6.14
CA ASN A 126 -8.28 -28.33 6.74
C ASN A 126 -6.77 -28.38 6.51
N ILE A 127 -6.14 -27.31 6.00
CA ILE A 127 -4.68 -27.26 5.90
C ILE A 127 -4.07 -27.37 7.30
N ASN A 128 -2.98 -28.13 7.41
CA ASN A 128 -2.23 -28.26 8.66
C ASN A 128 -1.25 -27.09 8.86
N LYS A 129 -0.68 -26.96 10.06
CA LYS A 129 0.29 -25.89 10.40
C LYS A 129 1.49 -25.81 9.44
N GLY A 130 1.92 -26.94 8.88
CA GLY A 130 3.00 -26.98 7.90
C GLY A 130 2.61 -26.31 6.58
N GLY A 131 1.42 -26.64 6.06
CA GLY A 131 0.87 -26.00 4.87
C GLY A 131 0.55 -24.51 5.09
N GLU A 132 0.02 -24.14 6.25
CA GLU A 132 -0.17 -22.72 6.64
C GLU A 132 1.16 -21.97 6.60
N THR A 133 2.23 -22.57 7.11
CA THR A 133 3.59 -21.97 7.10
C THR A 133 4.08 -21.74 5.68
N VAL A 134 3.89 -22.70 4.76
CA VAL A 134 4.27 -22.54 3.35
C VAL A 134 3.49 -21.41 2.69
N ILE A 135 2.17 -21.35 2.91
CA ILE A 135 1.31 -20.28 2.37
C ILE A 135 1.73 -18.91 2.91
N GLN A 136 1.95 -18.79 4.22
CA GLN A 136 2.43 -17.56 4.84
C GLN A 136 3.79 -17.13 4.27
N ASN A 137 4.72 -18.06 4.08
CA ASN A 137 6.02 -17.76 3.49
C ASN A 137 5.92 -17.32 2.03
N LEU A 138 5.01 -17.90 1.25
CA LEU A 138 4.77 -17.48 -0.13
C LEU A 138 4.18 -16.06 -0.18
N ALA A 139 3.17 -15.77 0.65
CA ALA A 139 2.58 -14.43 0.76
C ALA A 139 3.60 -13.37 1.22
N LYS A 140 4.51 -13.75 2.13
CA LYS A 140 5.62 -12.87 2.57
C LYS A 140 6.60 -12.57 1.45
N LYS A 141 6.88 -13.53 0.55
CA LYS A 141 7.78 -13.33 -0.59
C LYS A 141 7.17 -12.46 -1.69
N SER A 142 5.85 -12.42 -1.83
CA SER A 142 5.19 -11.59 -2.86
C SER A 142 5.16 -10.10 -2.54
N ILE A 143 5.45 -9.71 -1.29
CA ILE A 143 5.49 -8.30 -0.89
C ILE A 143 6.93 -7.85 -0.85
N ASP A 144 7.34 -7.09 -1.87
CA ASP A 144 8.62 -6.40 -1.92
C ASP A 144 8.37 -4.90 -1.78
N MET A 145 8.84 -4.32 -0.68
CA MET A 145 8.63 -2.91 -0.35
C MET A 145 9.99 -2.28 -0.07
N GLU A 146 10.36 -1.32 -0.89
CA GLU A 146 11.63 -0.60 -0.80
C GLU A 146 11.43 0.80 -0.22
N ASN A 147 12.50 1.40 0.28
CA ASN A 147 12.48 2.81 0.67
C ASN A 147 12.27 3.67 -0.57
N GLY A 148 11.34 4.63 -0.47
CA GLY A 148 11.25 5.70 -1.44
C GLY A 148 12.28 6.79 -1.17
N LYS A 149 12.31 7.81 -2.01
CA LYS A 149 13.22 8.96 -1.86
C LYS A 149 13.03 9.72 -0.55
N ASN A 150 11.77 9.96 -0.17
CA ASN A 150 11.38 10.73 1.02
C ASN A 150 10.51 9.87 1.98
N THR A 151 10.50 8.56 1.75
CA THR A 151 9.72 7.62 2.56
C THR A 151 10.58 6.43 2.94
N LYS A 152 10.40 5.96 4.18
CA LYS A 152 11.06 4.78 4.67
C LYS A 152 10.02 3.72 4.97
N VAL A 153 10.29 2.52 4.48
CA VAL A 153 9.46 1.36 4.80
C VAL A 153 10.10 0.63 5.97
N SER A 154 9.29 0.40 6.99
CA SER A 154 9.60 -0.53 8.06
C SER A 154 8.53 -1.60 8.13
N ASN A 155 8.86 -2.72 8.76
CA ASN A 155 7.90 -3.79 9.01
C ASN A 155 8.11 -4.34 10.41
N ARG A 156 7.01 -4.85 10.98
CA ARG A 156 7.02 -5.67 12.19
C ARG A 156 6.23 -6.93 11.92
N GLU A 157 6.60 -8.03 12.57
CA GLU A 157 5.85 -9.27 12.51
C GLU A 157 5.35 -9.64 13.91
N ILE A 158 4.03 -9.77 14.05
CA ILE A 158 3.39 -10.16 15.31
C ILE A 158 2.42 -11.29 14.97
N ASN A 159 2.55 -12.44 15.65
CA ASN A 159 1.70 -13.62 15.44
C ASN A 159 1.61 -14.06 13.96
N GLY A 160 2.73 -14.02 13.23
CA GLY A 160 2.80 -14.40 11.81
C GLY A 160 2.27 -13.35 10.82
N VAL A 161 1.67 -12.26 11.32
CA VAL A 161 1.19 -11.15 10.50
C VAL A 161 2.29 -10.10 10.37
N LYS A 162 2.79 -9.90 9.14
CA LYS A 162 3.73 -8.83 8.83
C LYS A 162 2.95 -7.55 8.53
N THR A 163 3.11 -6.52 9.37
CA THR A 163 2.53 -5.20 9.18
C THR A 163 3.60 -4.25 8.66
N PHE A 164 3.31 -3.58 7.55
CA PHE A 164 4.19 -2.58 6.94
C PHE A 164 3.79 -1.18 7.40
N LYS A 165 4.78 -0.33 7.64
CA LYS A 165 4.62 1.08 7.97
C LYS A 165 5.48 1.88 7.00
N VAL A 166 4.89 2.87 6.37
CA VAL A 166 5.58 3.81 5.49
C VAL A 166 5.60 5.16 6.19
N ASP A 167 6.78 5.61 6.54
CA ASP A 167 6.99 6.88 7.22
C ASP A 167 7.62 7.89 6.27
N VAL A 168 7.27 9.16 6.46
CA VAL A 168 8.02 10.28 5.92
C VAL A 168 9.05 10.65 6.98
N GLU A 169 10.33 10.42 6.71
CA GLU A 169 11.43 10.66 7.67
C GLU A 169 12.49 11.59 7.07
N GLY A 170 13.14 12.37 7.93
CA GLY A 170 14.23 13.26 7.54
C GLY A 170 13.78 14.47 6.72
N ASP A 171 14.74 15.06 6.02
CA ASP A 171 14.50 16.17 5.10
C ASP A 171 13.85 15.67 3.81
N LEU A 172 12.84 16.41 3.32
CA LEU A 172 12.21 16.10 2.04
C LEU A 172 13.04 16.71 0.91
N THR A 173 13.66 15.86 0.10
CA THR A 173 14.45 16.27 -1.05
C THR A 173 13.65 16.15 -2.35
N ASP A 174 13.97 16.99 -3.32
CA ASP A 174 13.31 17.06 -4.64
C ASP A 174 11.78 17.23 -4.61
N ILE A 175 11.28 17.86 -3.55
CA ILE A 175 9.91 18.39 -3.51
C ILE A 175 9.89 19.74 -4.20
N THR A 176 9.20 19.84 -5.34
CA THR A 176 9.11 21.09 -6.11
C THR A 176 7.93 21.96 -5.69
N SER A 177 6.88 21.38 -5.12
CA SER A 177 5.72 22.13 -4.65
C SER A 177 4.75 21.32 -3.81
N ILE A 178 3.91 22.02 -3.03
CA ILE A 178 2.76 21.48 -2.31
C ILE A 178 1.52 22.30 -2.70
N THR A 179 0.42 21.61 -3.05
CA THR A 179 -0.88 22.21 -3.36
C THR A 179 -1.98 21.26 -2.92
N ASN A 180 -3.16 21.78 -2.58
CA ASN A 180 -4.31 20.97 -2.17
C ASN A 180 -5.07 20.45 -3.39
N ASN A 181 -5.64 21.35 -4.20
CA ASN A 181 -6.28 21.03 -5.47
C ASN A 181 -5.76 21.90 -6.61
N ALA A 182 -6.03 21.47 -7.85
CA ALA A 182 -5.78 22.32 -9.02
C ALA A 182 -6.59 23.62 -8.92
N GLY A 183 -5.90 24.76 -9.01
CA GLY A 183 -6.50 26.09 -8.87
C GLY A 183 -6.44 26.67 -7.46
N ASP A 184 -6.12 25.87 -6.44
CA ASP A 184 -5.82 26.39 -5.11
C ASP A 184 -4.42 27.03 -5.08
N GLY A 185 -4.17 27.84 -4.04
CA GLY A 185 -2.83 28.36 -3.78
C GLY A 185 -1.78 27.25 -3.72
N LYS A 186 -0.60 27.51 -4.29
CA LYS A 186 0.47 26.51 -4.43
C LYS A 186 1.76 27.05 -3.84
N VAL A 187 2.33 26.34 -2.87
CA VAL A 187 3.67 26.64 -2.35
C VAL A 187 4.68 25.96 -3.24
N VAL A 188 5.49 26.73 -3.95
CA VAL A 188 6.55 26.26 -4.85
C VAL A 188 7.90 26.46 -4.19
N PHE A 189 8.67 25.38 -4.09
CA PHE A 189 10.06 25.42 -3.62
C PHE A 189 10.97 25.56 -4.84
N GLY A 190 11.35 26.80 -5.14
CA GLY A 190 12.16 27.13 -6.30
C GLY A 190 13.66 27.01 -6.03
N GLY A 191 14.45 27.11 -7.10
CA GLY A 191 15.90 27.29 -6.97
C GLY A 191 16.26 28.61 -6.28
N ASN A 192 17.54 28.83 -5.98
CA ASN A 192 18.02 30.06 -5.33
C ASN A 192 17.36 30.38 -3.97
N GLN A 193 16.97 29.36 -3.21
CA GLN A 193 16.42 29.53 -1.85
C GLN A 193 15.11 30.35 -1.83
N THR A 194 14.28 30.21 -2.87
CA THR A 194 12.99 30.90 -2.98
C THR A 194 11.83 29.99 -2.64
N VAL A 195 10.87 30.51 -1.89
CA VAL A 195 9.54 29.91 -1.72
C VAL A 195 8.51 30.86 -2.30
N ASN A 196 7.77 30.42 -3.31
CA ASN A 196 6.71 31.19 -3.93
C ASN A 196 5.36 30.64 -3.54
N VAL A 197 4.51 31.45 -2.93
CA VAL A 197 3.10 31.13 -2.70
C VAL A 197 2.33 31.66 -3.90
N ALA A 198 2.05 30.78 -4.86
CA ALA A 198 1.34 31.12 -6.08
C ALA A 198 -0.17 31.25 -5.85
N GLY A 199 -0.80 32.22 -6.51
CA GLY A 199 -2.23 32.52 -6.50
C GLY A 199 -2.51 33.75 -7.38
N ASP A 200 -3.64 34.43 -7.18
CA ASP A 200 -3.94 35.68 -7.91
C ASP A 200 -2.91 36.78 -7.64
N HIS A 201 -2.36 36.79 -6.41
CA HIS A 201 -1.27 37.67 -6.00
C HIS A 201 -0.14 36.81 -5.41
N ASN A 202 0.87 36.53 -6.21
CA ASN A 202 2.01 35.72 -5.80
C ASN A 202 2.83 36.43 -4.72
N ILE A 203 3.16 35.71 -3.65
CA ILE A 203 4.08 36.18 -2.61
C ILE A 203 5.37 35.38 -2.70
N ASN A 204 6.51 36.05 -2.84
CA ASN A 204 7.82 35.42 -2.95
C ASN A 204 8.65 35.70 -1.70
N LEU A 205 9.09 34.64 -1.02
CA LEU A 205 10.09 34.67 0.05
C LEU A 205 11.43 34.24 -0.55
N ASN A 206 12.37 35.17 -0.65
CA ASN A 206 13.67 34.90 -1.25
C ASN A 206 14.77 35.02 -0.20
N ALA A 207 15.19 33.89 0.36
CA ALA A 207 16.23 33.89 1.39
C ALA A 207 17.63 34.24 0.82
N LYS A 208 17.84 34.11 -0.49
CA LYS A 208 19.11 34.49 -1.13
C LYS A 208 19.30 36.01 -1.19
N VAL A 209 18.21 36.76 -1.41
CA VAL A 209 18.22 38.23 -1.40
C VAL A 209 17.89 38.78 0.00
N GLY A 210 17.10 38.04 0.78
CA GLY A 210 16.63 38.46 2.10
C GLY A 210 15.34 39.27 2.07
N ASP A 211 14.54 39.16 1.01
CA ASP A 211 13.31 39.94 0.84
C ASP A 211 12.03 39.08 0.80
N ILE A 212 10.90 39.76 1.05
CA ILE A 212 9.56 39.27 0.79
C ILE A 212 8.90 40.24 -0.17
N THR A 213 8.52 39.77 -1.35
CA THR A 213 7.96 40.61 -2.42
C THR A 213 6.57 40.13 -2.84
N GLY A 214 5.85 40.95 -3.61
CA GLY A 214 4.50 40.66 -4.11
C GLY A 214 3.35 41.11 -3.19
N LEU A 215 3.66 41.74 -2.06
CA LEU A 215 2.66 42.36 -1.18
C LEU A 215 1.96 43.52 -1.89
N THR A 216 0.63 43.55 -1.83
CA THR A 216 -0.19 44.53 -2.56
C THR A 216 -0.65 45.72 -1.73
N ASN A 217 -0.46 45.69 -0.41
CA ASN A 217 -0.84 46.78 0.48
C ASN A 217 0.18 47.93 0.42
N VAL A 218 0.10 48.74 -0.64
CA VAL A 218 1.04 49.85 -0.90
C VAL A 218 0.52 51.23 -0.44
N THR A 219 -0.71 51.32 0.06
CA THR A 219 -1.36 52.57 0.51
C THR A 219 -1.82 52.50 1.97
N LEU A 220 -2.20 53.65 2.55
CA LEU A 220 -2.71 53.76 3.93
C LEU A 220 -4.24 53.96 4.01
N ASP A 221 -4.93 53.98 2.87
CA ASP A 221 -6.35 54.36 2.73
C ASP A 221 -7.33 53.17 2.77
N ALA A 222 -6.83 51.93 2.85
CA ALA A 222 -7.67 50.76 2.96
C ALA A 222 -8.61 50.87 4.19
N PRO A 223 -9.92 50.58 4.07
CA PRO A 223 -10.87 50.72 5.19
C PRO A 223 -10.49 49.94 6.46
N ASP A 224 -9.72 48.87 6.29
CA ASP A 224 -9.22 47.96 7.31
C ASP A 224 -7.71 48.13 7.59
N PHE A 225 -7.12 49.26 7.17
CA PHE A 225 -5.75 49.63 7.51
C PHE A 225 -5.55 49.62 9.04
N ALA A 226 -4.41 49.09 9.50
CA ALA A 226 -4.06 48.88 10.90
C ALA A 226 -5.06 48.06 11.74
N LYS A 227 -6.02 47.35 11.12
CA LYS A 227 -7.00 46.48 11.82
C LYS A 227 -6.79 44.98 11.60
N LYS A 228 -5.93 44.59 10.64
CA LYS A 228 -5.74 43.19 10.19
C LYS A 228 -4.38 42.57 10.52
N GLY A 229 -3.41 43.35 11.04
CA GLY A 229 -2.06 42.84 11.32
C GLY A 229 -1.26 42.42 10.08
N ARG A 230 -1.46 43.07 8.94
CA ARG A 230 -0.70 42.82 7.69
C ARG A 230 0.74 43.32 7.81
N ALA A 231 1.69 42.64 7.16
CA ALA A 231 3.04 43.15 7.00
C ALA A 231 3.03 44.49 6.24
N ALA A 232 3.85 45.46 6.65
CA ALA A 232 3.94 46.74 5.96
C ALA A 232 4.84 46.64 4.72
N THR A 233 4.51 47.38 3.67
CA THR A 233 5.36 47.54 2.47
C THR A 233 6.28 48.74 2.61
N GLU A 234 7.38 48.77 1.83
CA GLU A 234 8.26 49.95 1.76
C GLU A 234 7.50 51.19 1.26
N GLU A 235 6.52 51.00 0.36
CA GLU A 235 5.64 52.06 -0.12
C GLU A 235 4.82 52.69 1.01
N GLN A 236 4.22 51.87 1.88
CA GLN A 236 3.51 52.36 3.06
C GLN A 236 4.43 53.11 4.02
N LEU A 237 5.63 52.56 4.29
CA LEU A 237 6.60 53.21 5.16
C LEU A 237 7.10 54.53 4.57
N LYS A 238 7.25 54.60 3.24
CA LYS A 238 7.60 55.82 2.53
C LYS A 238 6.53 56.90 2.67
N ILE A 239 5.25 56.54 2.58
CA ILE A 239 4.14 57.49 2.81
C ILE A 239 4.22 58.04 4.24
N VAL A 240 4.41 57.17 5.23
CA VAL A 240 4.56 57.58 6.64
C VAL A 240 5.78 58.51 6.80
N ASN A 241 6.93 58.13 6.26
CA ASN A 241 8.15 58.93 6.31
C ASN A 241 7.96 60.32 5.67
N ASN A 242 7.23 60.40 4.55
CA ASN A 242 6.94 61.66 3.87
C ASN A 242 5.94 62.54 4.65
N GLY A 243 5.00 61.93 5.38
CA GLY A 243 4.05 62.66 6.24
C GLY A 243 4.72 63.47 7.35
N PHE A 244 5.95 63.12 7.74
CA PHE A 244 6.75 63.86 8.73
C PHE A 244 7.66 64.93 8.12
N ASN A 245 7.66 65.13 6.80
CA ASN A 245 8.50 66.11 6.12
C ASN A 245 7.87 67.52 6.12
N ASN A 246 7.39 67.95 7.29
CA ASN A 246 6.78 69.27 7.48
C ASN A 246 7.82 70.39 7.48
N THR A 247 7.41 71.57 7.08
CA THR A 247 8.23 72.79 7.09
C THR A 247 7.61 73.89 7.94
N VAL A 248 8.43 74.74 8.55
CA VAL A 248 8.01 75.90 9.34
C VAL A 248 8.75 77.16 8.88
N GLY A 249 8.05 78.29 8.85
CA GLY A 249 8.62 79.61 8.60
C GLY A 249 7.98 80.65 9.52
N LEU A 250 8.75 81.68 9.84
CA LEU A 250 8.32 82.84 10.64
C LEU A 250 8.05 84.04 9.72
N THR A 251 6.99 84.79 10.01
CA THR A 251 6.60 86.03 9.29
C THR A 251 6.78 87.26 10.19
N GLY A 252 7.12 88.41 9.60
CA GLY A 252 7.20 89.70 10.30
C GLY A 252 6.26 90.75 9.72
N ASN A 253 6.33 91.99 10.25
CA ASN A 253 5.60 93.14 9.69
C ASN A 253 5.97 93.42 8.21
N THR A 254 7.19 93.06 7.80
CA THR A 254 7.63 93.03 6.40
C THR A 254 8.43 91.74 6.14
N GLY A 255 8.00 90.93 5.18
CA GLY A 255 8.72 89.73 4.74
C GLY A 255 8.47 88.46 5.55
N ALA A 256 9.08 87.36 5.11
CA ALA A 256 9.04 86.05 5.75
C ALA A 256 10.43 85.40 5.68
N THR A 257 10.70 84.50 6.60
CA THR A 257 11.88 83.61 6.55
C THR A 257 11.66 82.48 5.54
N ASP A 258 12.75 81.92 5.03
CA ASP A 258 12.69 80.70 4.24
C ASP A 258 12.14 79.53 5.08
N LEU A 259 11.33 78.68 4.44
CA LEU A 259 10.78 77.48 5.08
C LEU A 259 11.91 76.54 5.51
N GLN A 260 11.92 76.19 6.79
CA GLN A 260 12.86 75.24 7.37
C GLN A 260 12.18 73.89 7.59
N LYS A 261 12.86 72.79 7.23
CA LYS A 261 12.36 71.44 7.48
C LYS A 261 12.42 71.08 8.96
N LEU A 262 11.37 70.45 9.51
CA LEU A 262 11.32 70.01 10.91
C LEU A 262 12.26 68.83 11.23
N ASN A 263 12.59 68.01 10.24
CA ASN A 263 13.37 66.78 10.38
C ASN A 263 14.88 66.99 10.15
N GLN A 264 15.46 68.06 10.69
CA GLN A 264 16.91 68.31 10.58
C GLN A 264 17.71 67.54 11.62
N ALA A 265 18.83 66.94 11.21
CA ALA A 265 19.77 66.29 12.10
C ALA A 265 20.34 67.29 13.11
N GLY A 266 20.27 66.99 14.41
CA GLY A 266 20.67 67.91 15.48
C GLY A 266 19.57 68.87 15.94
N GLY A 267 18.37 68.78 15.36
CA GLY A 267 17.23 69.63 15.69
C GLY A 267 17.22 70.95 14.92
N LEU A 268 16.10 71.65 14.98
CA LEU A 268 15.94 72.97 14.41
C LEU A 268 16.29 74.06 15.42
N SER A 269 17.05 75.07 14.99
CA SER A 269 17.33 76.26 15.77
C SER A 269 16.94 77.52 14.98
N PHE A 270 16.12 78.36 15.58
CA PHE A 270 15.81 79.70 15.07
C PHE A 270 16.55 80.74 15.90
N GLY A 271 17.42 81.51 15.25
CA GLY A 271 18.02 82.68 15.89
C GLY A 271 17.00 83.80 16.02
N VAL A 272 16.76 84.28 17.24
CA VAL A 272 16.03 85.53 17.48
C VAL A 272 17.07 86.65 17.54
N ILE A 273 17.11 87.51 16.53
CA ILE A 273 18.10 88.59 16.42
C ILE A 273 17.46 89.96 16.56
N GLY A 274 18.16 90.89 17.22
CA GLY A 274 17.87 92.31 17.09
C GLY A 274 18.47 92.87 15.81
N ALA A 275 17.74 93.73 15.11
CA ALA A 275 18.25 94.42 13.92
C ALA A 275 19.55 95.18 14.22
N ASN A 276 20.36 95.42 13.19
CA ASN A 276 21.67 96.08 13.28
C ASN A 276 22.59 95.42 14.34
N ASN A 277 22.65 94.09 14.34
CA ASN A 277 23.47 93.30 15.25
C ASN A 277 23.19 93.58 16.74
N GLY A 278 21.91 93.73 17.08
CA GLY A 278 21.47 93.98 18.45
C GLY A 278 21.62 95.42 18.94
N GLN A 279 21.76 96.40 18.03
CA GLN A 279 21.96 97.81 18.39
C GLN A 279 20.90 98.35 19.35
N TYR A 280 19.62 98.00 19.15
CA TYR A 280 18.51 98.51 19.96
C TYR A 280 17.80 97.44 20.78
N ILE A 281 17.74 96.22 20.26
CA ILE A 281 17.14 95.06 20.92
C ILE A 281 18.23 94.01 21.10
N LYS A 282 18.53 93.68 22.35
CA LYS A 282 19.45 92.60 22.71
C LYS A 282 18.66 91.34 22.97
N THR A 283 19.11 90.23 22.38
CA THR A 283 18.56 88.90 22.63
C THR A 283 19.59 88.03 23.32
N THR A 284 19.19 87.19 24.27
CA THR A 284 20.09 86.25 24.96
C THR A 284 19.38 84.93 25.18
N ALA A 285 19.92 83.85 24.62
CA ALA A 285 19.40 82.50 24.78
C ALA A 285 20.15 81.78 25.91
N SER A 286 19.41 81.18 26.85
CA SER A 286 19.97 80.34 27.90
C SER A 286 18.92 79.33 28.38
N GLY A 287 19.32 78.05 28.47
CA GLY A 287 18.39 76.96 28.74
C GLY A 287 17.25 76.93 27.71
N SER A 288 16.00 76.92 28.18
CA SER A 288 14.80 76.89 27.33
C SER A 288 14.22 78.28 27.02
N ASN A 289 14.88 79.36 27.45
CA ASN A 289 14.36 80.73 27.32
C ASN A 289 15.20 81.57 26.37
N VAL A 290 14.53 82.47 25.65
CA VAL A 290 15.16 83.58 24.93
C VAL A 290 14.69 84.87 25.59
N ALA A 291 15.60 85.56 26.27
CA ALA A 291 15.34 86.89 26.82
C ALA A 291 15.48 87.93 25.70
N VAL A 292 14.51 88.86 25.62
CA VAL A 292 14.51 90.00 24.69
C VAL A 292 14.42 91.26 25.53
N ASP A 293 15.40 92.14 25.40
CA ASP A 293 15.48 93.40 26.16
C ASP A 293 16.01 94.54 25.28
N LEU A 294 15.83 95.77 25.72
CA LEU A 294 16.50 96.93 25.13
C LEU A 294 18.01 96.85 25.41
N SER A 295 18.82 97.23 24.42
CA SER A 295 20.27 97.37 24.59
C SER A 295 20.60 98.53 25.53
N ASP A 296 21.82 98.57 26.06
CA ASP A 296 22.29 99.68 26.89
C ASP A 296 22.30 101.01 26.11
N ASP A 297 22.60 100.97 24.80
CA ASP A 297 22.52 102.12 23.89
C ASP A 297 21.07 102.64 23.77
N ALA A 298 20.11 101.76 23.54
CA ALA A 298 18.69 102.14 23.49
C ALA A 298 18.20 102.69 24.83
N LYS A 299 18.57 102.03 25.94
CA LYS A 299 18.24 102.48 27.30
C LYS A 299 18.84 103.86 27.58
N SER A 300 20.09 104.12 27.18
CA SER A 300 20.75 105.42 27.35
C SER A 300 20.07 106.52 26.54
N LYS A 301 19.65 106.25 25.30
CA LYS A 301 18.95 107.21 24.45
C LYS A 301 17.54 107.54 24.95
N LEU A 302 16.85 106.56 25.54
CA LEU A 302 15.53 106.74 26.15
C LEU A 302 15.62 107.43 27.52
N ASN A 303 16.67 107.16 28.30
CA ASN A 303 16.87 107.68 29.65
C ASN A 303 17.59 109.05 29.65
N ASN A 304 17.10 110.00 28.85
CA ASN A 304 17.65 111.34 28.79
C ASN A 304 17.02 112.25 29.87
N THR A 305 17.85 112.80 30.75
CA THR A 305 17.45 113.89 31.64
C THR A 305 17.54 115.20 30.87
N VAL A 306 16.39 115.80 30.54
CA VAL A 306 16.36 117.13 29.93
C VAL A 306 16.66 118.16 31.02
N GLU A 307 17.89 118.67 31.06
CA GLU A 307 18.25 119.75 31.96
C GLU A 307 17.93 121.11 31.32
N VAL A 308 16.84 121.73 31.76
CA VAL A 308 16.45 123.07 31.29
C VAL A 308 17.15 124.11 32.17
N ARG A 309 18.23 124.72 31.66
CA ARG A 309 18.89 125.83 32.35
C ARG A 309 18.64 127.15 31.61
N GLY A 310 17.89 128.06 32.24
CA GLY A 310 17.58 129.37 31.69
C GLY A 310 18.04 130.53 32.57
N LYS A 311 18.89 131.40 32.00
CA LYS A 311 18.87 132.84 32.29
C LYS A 311 18.98 133.56 30.94
N ASN A 312 17.85 133.72 30.24
CA ASN A 312 17.70 134.38 28.93
C ASN A 312 18.52 133.82 27.75
N ALA A 313 18.31 132.56 27.33
CA ALA A 313 18.77 132.10 26.02
C ALA A 313 17.61 131.58 25.16
N ALA A 314 17.32 132.35 24.11
CA ALA A 314 16.62 131.93 22.93
C ALA A 314 17.48 130.97 22.10
N LYS A 315 16.80 130.11 21.34
CA LYS A 315 17.30 129.13 20.36
C LYS A 315 17.94 127.86 20.96
N VAL A 316 17.08 126.85 21.10
CA VAL A 316 17.44 125.47 21.38
C VAL A 316 17.83 124.80 20.07
N THR A 317 19.01 124.19 20.02
CA THR A 317 19.30 123.14 19.05
C THR A 317 19.73 121.93 19.87
N SER A 318 19.00 120.82 19.74
CA SER A 318 19.41 119.55 20.35
C SER A 318 20.69 119.09 19.65
N VAL A 319 21.74 118.83 20.40
CA VAL A 319 22.84 118.01 19.89
C VAL A 319 22.45 116.56 20.21
N THR A 320 22.31 115.78 19.15
CA THR A 320 22.02 114.34 19.22
C THR A 320 23.22 113.59 19.75
#